data_AF-A0A1H9AXL0-F1
#
_entry.id   AF-A0A1H9AXL0-F1
#
_cell.length_a   1.000
_cell.length_b   1.000
_cell.length_c   1.000
_cell.angle_alpha   90.00
_cell.angle_beta   90.00
_cell.angle_gamma   90.00
#
_symmetry.space_group_name_H-M   'P 1'
#
loop_
_entity.id
_entity.type
_entity.pdbx_description
1 polymer ?
#
loop_
_entity_poly.entity_id
_entity_poly.type
_entity_poly.pdbx_seq_one_letter_code
_entity_poly.pdbx_strand_id
1 'polypeptide(L)'
;MVSNLNGYATYNVFTDKNAKLIKKIDIEDNIFFDYREDPSSLNWVDKKNKPKFSSHVELTTDEVNKLLQKDYKRAFELIVYAPNEDIAQNISNLIHGGRLLAYPDVYHNPQTNVVSDIQYDYIWYEKYKQNSINESMLFACLVAARSWKNKNLIYSIEKYRFSLELDSFTPHSASPRHGQVFSVENRGYSYHVSAAYAFLSAYSIIEELGLDIRSSQEKPRFKKNGEWNPVVKDDIIKRLSHIGINEFETMNWLIRGTPSELYKSIKPKLGIDSKWSDGEKVNDQEMKIFDAIHYCSYIRNFFIGHKFDEVVSYINPYDVHNVQMLVRRLILSKLDLWNFDKDTPNKYITS
;
A
#
# COMPACT_ATOMS: atom_id res chain seq x y z
N MET A 1 15.23 8.18 -33.29
CA MET A 1 16.37 8.79 -32.58
C MET A 1 16.15 8.57 -31.10
N VAL A 2 16.81 7.55 -30.54
CA VAL A 2 16.81 7.28 -29.10
C VAL A 2 17.95 8.11 -28.54
N SER A 3 17.67 9.29 -27.98
CA SER A 3 18.72 10.20 -27.49
C SER A 3 18.47 10.54 -26.02
N ASN A 4 19.40 10.02 -25.21
CA ASN A 4 19.67 10.31 -23.79
C ASN A 4 18.68 9.76 -22.77
N LEU A 5 18.71 8.43 -22.59
CA LEU A 5 18.28 7.81 -21.34
C LEU A 5 19.50 7.56 -20.47
N ASN A 6 19.39 7.94 -19.19
CA ASN A 6 20.37 7.60 -18.17
C ASN A 6 19.80 6.48 -17.30
N GLY A 7 20.68 5.59 -16.84
CA GLY A 7 20.31 4.59 -15.85
C GLY A 7 20.40 5.19 -14.46
N TYR A 8 19.40 4.91 -13.63
CA TYR A 8 19.36 5.35 -12.24
C TYR A 8 19.27 4.16 -11.31
N ALA A 9 20.25 4.04 -10.42
CA ALA A 9 20.27 3.11 -9.30
C ALA A 9 19.17 3.49 -8.31
N THR A 10 18.21 2.60 -8.09
CA THR A 10 17.10 2.90 -7.17
C THR A 10 17.33 2.43 -5.75
N TYR A 11 18.39 1.64 -5.51
CA TYR A 11 18.64 0.96 -4.24
C TYR A 11 17.49 0.03 -3.78
N ASN A 12 16.60 -0.34 -4.70
CA ASN A 12 15.53 -1.29 -4.40
C ASN A 12 16.11 -2.68 -4.65
N VAL A 13 16.46 -3.36 -3.56
CA VAL A 13 17.06 -4.68 -3.59
C VAL A 13 15.97 -5.74 -3.50
N PHE A 14 16.05 -6.77 -4.33
CA PHE A 14 15.00 -7.78 -4.40
C PHE A 14 15.50 -9.17 -4.75
N THR A 15 14.70 -10.16 -4.36
CA THR A 15 14.84 -11.55 -4.78
C THR A 15 13.50 -11.97 -5.36
N ASP A 16 13.41 -12.06 -6.68
CA ASP A 16 12.17 -12.46 -7.35
C ASP A 16 12.49 -13.58 -8.35
N LYS A 17 11.80 -14.73 -8.21
CA LYS A 17 11.91 -15.87 -9.15
C LYS A 17 11.63 -15.45 -10.60
N ASN A 18 10.90 -14.35 -10.76
CA ASN A 18 10.48 -13.78 -12.03
C ASN A 18 11.25 -12.49 -12.39
N ALA A 19 12.44 -12.24 -11.84
CA ALA A 19 13.20 -11.00 -12.10
C ALA A 19 13.31 -10.66 -13.60
N LYS A 20 13.54 -11.67 -14.46
CA LYS A 20 13.61 -11.51 -15.93
C LYS A 20 12.36 -10.87 -16.55
N LEU A 21 11.22 -11.01 -15.90
CA LEU A 21 9.95 -10.45 -16.36
C LEU A 21 9.86 -8.94 -16.14
N ILE A 22 10.61 -8.37 -15.19
CA ILE A 22 10.63 -6.93 -14.92
C ILE A 22 11.06 -6.15 -16.18
N LYS A 23 12.04 -6.67 -16.93
CA LYS A 23 12.53 -6.07 -18.20
C LYS A 23 11.49 -6.05 -19.32
N LYS A 24 10.38 -6.78 -19.17
CA LYS A 24 9.30 -6.87 -20.15
C LYS A 24 8.14 -5.94 -19.84
N ILE A 25 8.17 -5.24 -18.71
CA ILE A 25 7.14 -4.28 -18.35
C ILE A 25 7.37 -3.00 -19.15
N ASP A 26 6.36 -2.59 -19.93
CA ASP A 26 6.35 -1.33 -20.64
C ASP A 26 5.71 -0.23 -19.78
N ILE A 27 6.38 0.91 -19.66
CA ILE A 27 5.92 2.12 -18.96
C ILE A 27 5.60 3.24 -19.95
N GLU A 28 6.01 3.08 -21.22
CA GLU A 28 6.04 4.12 -22.25
C GLU A 28 6.97 5.30 -21.89
N ASP A 29 6.92 6.40 -22.65
CA ASP A 29 7.67 7.66 -22.42
C ASP A 29 9.20 7.53 -22.31
N ASN A 30 9.77 6.54 -22.98
CA ASN A 30 11.19 6.21 -22.87
C ASN A 30 11.63 5.87 -21.43
N ILE A 31 10.76 5.19 -20.68
CA ILE A 31 11.09 4.66 -19.36
C ILE A 31 11.05 3.13 -19.44
N PHE A 32 12.08 2.47 -18.92
CA PHE A 32 12.06 1.01 -18.80
C PHE A 32 12.82 0.55 -17.56
N PHE A 33 12.44 -0.64 -17.10
CA PHE A 33 13.11 -1.29 -15.99
C PHE A 33 14.23 -2.20 -16.46
N ASP A 34 15.33 -2.17 -15.72
CA ASP A 34 16.37 -3.18 -15.79
C ASP A 34 16.76 -3.60 -14.36
N TYR A 35 17.68 -4.53 -14.23
CA TYR A 35 18.27 -4.87 -12.96
C TYR A 35 19.70 -5.36 -13.15
N ARG A 36 20.51 -5.16 -12.11
CA ARG A 36 21.86 -5.71 -12.00
C ARG A 36 21.97 -6.59 -10.76
N GLU A 37 23.01 -7.39 -10.68
CA GLU A 37 23.32 -8.07 -9.41
C GLU A 37 23.64 -7.04 -8.33
N ASP A 38 23.27 -7.33 -7.08
CA ASP A 38 23.57 -6.46 -5.94
C ASP A 38 25.08 -6.07 -5.94
N PRO A 39 25.40 -4.79 -6.22
CA PRO A 39 26.79 -4.34 -6.38
C PRO A 39 27.56 -4.33 -5.05
N SER A 40 26.84 -4.32 -3.92
CA SER A 40 27.45 -4.18 -2.61
C SER A 40 28.04 -5.48 -2.07
N SER A 41 27.64 -6.62 -2.64
CA SER A 41 27.91 -7.95 -2.06
C SER A 41 27.46 -8.08 -0.58
N LEU A 42 26.53 -7.26 -0.07
CA LEU A 42 26.11 -7.29 1.33
C LEU A 42 24.96 -8.24 1.63
N ASN A 43 24.25 -8.71 0.60
CA ASN A 43 23.33 -9.83 0.77
C ASN A 43 24.03 -11.15 1.09
N TRP A 44 25.37 -11.16 1.15
CA TRP A 44 26.27 -12.29 1.35
C TRP A 44 26.97 -12.33 2.72
N VAL A 45 26.49 -11.56 3.71
CA VAL A 45 27.10 -11.50 5.06
C VAL A 45 26.13 -12.03 6.14
N ASP A 46 26.59 -13.00 6.95
CA ASP A 46 25.73 -13.89 7.75
C ASP A 46 25.32 -13.33 9.11
N LYS A 47 24.50 -14.16 9.79
CA LYS A 47 23.88 -14.13 11.12
C LYS A 47 24.71 -13.58 12.30
N LYS A 48 25.97 -13.18 12.13
CA LYS A 48 26.83 -12.62 13.19
C LYS A 48 27.07 -11.11 13.11
N ASN A 49 26.41 -10.40 12.19
CA ASN A 49 26.30 -8.93 12.18
C ASN A 49 27.64 -8.18 12.23
N LYS A 50 28.74 -8.79 11.74
CA LYS A 50 30.02 -8.11 11.57
C LYS A 50 30.17 -7.70 10.10
N PRO A 51 30.07 -6.41 9.76
CA PRO A 51 30.57 -5.94 8.49
C PRO A 51 32.07 -6.23 8.46
N LYS A 52 32.54 -7.04 7.51
CA LYS A 52 33.95 -6.96 7.13
C LYS A 52 34.09 -5.62 6.43
N PHE A 53 34.45 -4.61 7.21
CA PHE A 53 35.06 -3.40 6.70
C PHE A 53 36.18 -3.79 5.74
N SER A 54 36.23 -3.10 4.61
CA SER A 54 37.43 -2.90 3.81
C SER A 54 38.18 -4.18 3.40
N SER A 55 37.77 -4.76 2.28
CA SER A 55 38.67 -5.08 1.18
C SER A 55 37.81 -5.57 0.03
N HIS A 56 38.02 -5.01 -1.15
CA HIS A 56 37.50 -5.55 -2.40
C HIS A 56 37.93 -7.01 -2.51
N VAL A 57 37.07 -7.93 -2.08
CA VAL A 57 37.21 -9.34 -2.43
C VAL A 57 36.20 -9.55 -3.54
N GLU A 58 36.68 -9.52 -4.79
CA GLU A 58 35.94 -10.10 -5.90
C GLU A 58 35.84 -11.61 -5.61
N LEU A 59 34.67 -12.03 -5.12
CA LEU A 59 34.38 -13.44 -4.94
C LEU A 59 34.26 -14.09 -6.32
N THR A 60 34.87 -15.25 -6.49
CA THR A 60 34.68 -16.05 -7.71
C THR A 60 33.24 -16.57 -7.79
N THR A 61 32.74 -16.85 -9.00
CA THR A 61 31.38 -17.39 -9.22
C THR A 61 31.11 -18.65 -8.39
N ASP A 62 32.12 -19.50 -8.18
CA ASP A 62 31.98 -20.71 -7.38
C ASP A 62 31.87 -20.44 -5.87
N GLU A 63 32.57 -19.44 -5.34
CA GLU A 63 32.46 -19.01 -3.94
C GLU A 63 31.09 -18.39 -3.66
N VAL A 64 30.64 -17.52 -4.57
CA VAL A 64 29.29 -16.96 -4.60
C VAL A 64 28.25 -18.09 -4.59
N ASN A 65 28.37 -19.08 -5.48
CA ASN A 65 27.42 -20.20 -5.54
C ASN A 65 27.41 -21.05 -4.26
N LYS A 66 28.56 -21.29 -3.63
CA LYS A 66 28.64 -22.03 -2.34
C LYS A 66 27.99 -21.26 -1.19
N LEU A 67 28.14 -19.94 -1.16
CA LEU A 67 27.49 -19.08 -0.16
C LEU A 67 25.96 -19.04 -0.37
N LEU A 68 25.48 -18.89 -1.61
CA LEU A 68 24.03 -18.96 -1.94
C LEU A 68 23.34 -20.23 -1.43
N GLN A 69 24.04 -21.36 -1.47
CA GLN A 69 23.44 -22.64 -1.10
C GLN A 69 23.21 -22.79 0.41
N LYS A 70 23.88 -21.99 1.26
CA LYS A 70 23.92 -22.23 2.71
C LYS A 70 23.18 -21.19 3.54
N ASP A 71 23.38 -19.90 3.28
CA ASP A 71 22.90 -18.82 4.16
C ASP A 71 22.35 -17.58 3.42
N TYR A 72 22.30 -17.57 2.08
CA TYR A 72 22.06 -16.33 1.30
C TYR A 72 21.12 -16.50 0.11
N LYS A 73 20.36 -15.44 -0.22
CA LYS A 73 19.55 -15.36 -1.43
C LYS A 73 20.25 -14.48 -2.48
N ARG A 74 20.28 -14.92 -3.74
CA ARG A 74 20.80 -14.11 -4.86
C ARG A 74 19.88 -12.93 -5.06
N ALA A 75 20.38 -11.73 -4.77
CA ALA A 75 19.62 -10.51 -4.85
C ALA A 75 20.05 -9.64 -6.05
N PHE A 76 19.12 -8.82 -6.49
CA PHE A 76 19.29 -7.88 -7.59
C PHE A 76 18.97 -6.48 -7.11
N GLU A 77 19.59 -5.48 -7.73
CA GLU A 77 19.17 -4.09 -7.62
C GLU A 77 18.34 -3.72 -8.85
N LEU A 78 17.18 -3.09 -8.64
CA LEU A 78 16.40 -2.51 -9.70
C LEU A 78 17.07 -1.23 -10.25
N ILE A 79 17.14 -1.13 -11.57
CA ILE A 79 17.59 0.05 -12.30
C ILE A 79 16.42 0.62 -13.08
N VAL A 80 16.26 1.93 -13.03
CA VAL A 80 15.26 2.65 -13.85
C VAL A 80 16.02 3.45 -14.91
N TYR A 81 15.76 3.17 -16.17
CA TYR A 81 16.21 4.04 -17.25
C TYR A 81 15.14 5.09 -17.52
N ALA A 82 15.52 6.36 -17.47
CA ALA A 82 14.61 7.48 -17.62
C ALA A 82 15.30 8.70 -18.26
N PRO A 83 14.53 9.68 -18.78
CA PRO A 83 15.09 10.91 -19.35
C PRO A 83 15.84 11.80 -18.35
N ASN A 84 15.46 11.74 -17.06
CA ASN A 84 16.10 12.51 -16.00
C ASN A 84 15.86 11.87 -14.61
N GLU A 85 16.57 12.40 -13.61
CA GLU A 85 16.56 11.91 -12.23
C GLU A 85 15.19 12.07 -11.56
N ASP A 86 14.48 13.17 -11.81
CA ASP A 86 13.16 13.43 -11.22
C ASP A 86 12.12 12.39 -11.67
N ILE A 87 12.16 12.01 -12.95
CA ILE A 87 11.30 10.95 -13.49
C ILE A 87 11.66 9.61 -12.84
N ALA A 88 12.95 9.28 -12.75
CA ALA A 88 13.39 8.05 -12.09
C ALA A 88 13.00 8.01 -10.61
N GLN A 89 13.09 9.14 -9.91
CA GLN A 89 12.67 9.27 -8.52
C GLN A 89 11.17 9.08 -8.37
N ASN A 90 10.36 9.65 -9.25
CA ASN A 90 8.90 9.45 -9.24
C ASN A 90 8.52 8.00 -9.50
N ILE A 91 9.19 7.33 -10.44
CA ILE A 91 8.99 5.90 -10.70
C ILE A 91 9.41 5.07 -9.47
N SER A 92 10.55 5.37 -8.85
CA SER A 92 11.01 4.72 -7.62
C SER A 92 10.01 4.89 -6.46
N ASN A 93 9.42 6.07 -6.33
CA ASN A 93 8.36 6.38 -5.38
C ASN A 93 7.10 5.52 -5.61
N LEU A 94 6.68 5.38 -6.87
CA LEU A 94 5.56 4.50 -7.23
C LEU A 94 5.86 3.02 -6.99
N ILE A 95 7.10 2.57 -7.22
CA ILE A 95 7.55 1.21 -6.87
C ILE A 95 7.45 1.00 -5.35
N HIS A 96 7.90 1.97 -4.54
CA HIS A 96 7.75 1.90 -3.09
C HIS A 96 6.27 1.81 -2.68
N GLY A 97 5.40 2.62 -3.29
CA GLY A 97 3.96 2.51 -3.12
C GLY A 97 3.40 1.14 -3.50
N GLY A 98 3.90 0.55 -4.59
CA GLY A 98 3.57 -0.82 -5.02
C GLY A 98 3.99 -1.89 -4.01
N ARG A 99 5.12 -1.71 -3.31
CA ARG A 99 5.55 -2.61 -2.23
C ARG A 99 4.59 -2.55 -1.03
N LEU A 100 4.16 -1.35 -0.63
CA LEU A 100 3.17 -1.17 0.44
C LEU A 100 1.78 -1.67 0.03
N LEU A 101 1.40 -1.52 -1.24
CA LEU A 101 0.18 -2.13 -1.76
C LEU A 101 0.27 -3.66 -1.80
N ALA A 102 1.43 -4.27 -2.04
CA ALA A 102 1.60 -5.71 -1.90
C ALA A 102 1.39 -6.15 -0.43
N TYR A 103 2.08 -5.49 0.49
CA TYR A 103 1.92 -5.72 1.93
C TYR A 103 2.19 -4.43 2.73
N PRO A 104 1.20 -3.86 3.41
CA PRO A 104 1.29 -2.55 4.05
C PRO A 104 2.04 -2.63 5.38
N ASP A 105 3.36 -2.63 5.26
CA ASP A 105 4.29 -2.68 6.38
C ASP A 105 5.46 -1.74 6.07
N VAL A 106 5.42 -0.56 6.68
CA VAL A 106 6.41 0.50 6.52
C VAL A 106 7.77 0.13 7.12
N TYR A 107 7.83 -0.81 8.06
CA TYR A 107 9.08 -1.25 8.69
C TYR A 107 9.83 -2.24 7.79
N HIS A 108 9.12 -3.19 7.18
CA HIS A 108 9.69 -4.13 6.22
C HIS A 108 9.78 -3.58 4.79
N ASN A 109 9.08 -2.48 4.51
CA ASN A 109 9.21 -1.72 3.27
C ASN A 109 9.59 -0.28 3.57
N PRO A 110 10.84 -0.02 3.99
CA PRO A 110 11.32 1.34 4.16
C PRO A 110 11.43 2.03 2.79
N GLN A 111 11.15 3.33 2.78
CA GLN A 111 11.37 4.18 1.62
C GLN A 111 12.87 4.25 1.28
N THR A 112 13.20 4.19 -0.01
CA THR A 112 14.54 4.52 -0.49
C THR A 112 14.65 6.03 -0.70
N ASN A 113 15.69 6.66 -0.14
CA ASN A 113 15.77 8.12 -0.02
C ASN A 113 15.91 8.85 -1.36
N VAL A 114 16.81 8.40 -2.23
CA VAL A 114 17.09 9.04 -3.52
C VAL A 114 17.59 7.98 -4.51
N VAL A 115 17.21 8.11 -5.77
CA VAL A 115 17.87 7.44 -6.89
C VAL A 115 19.25 8.07 -7.17
N SER A 116 20.13 7.41 -7.91
CA SER A 116 21.42 7.99 -8.28
C SER A 116 21.82 7.57 -9.68
N ASP A 117 22.42 8.48 -10.46
CA ASP A 117 22.92 8.16 -11.79
C ASP A 117 23.99 7.05 -11.70
N ILE A 118 23.83 5.98 -12.47
CA ILE A 118 24.75 4.84 -12.47
C ILE A 118 26.15 5.20 -12.98
N GLN A 119 26.30 6.32 -13.71
CA GLN A 119 27.61 6.81 -14.13
C GLN A 119 28.47 7.26 -12.94
N TYR A 120 27.82 7.65 -11.83
CA TYR A 120 28.45 8.09 -10.59
C TYR A 120 28.09 7.14 -9.44
N ASP A 121 28.05 5.83 -9.71
CA ASP A 121 27.59 4.79 -8.80
C ASP A 121 28.45 4.68 -7.54
N TYR A 122 28.17 5.54 -6.56
CA TYR A 122 28.63 5.34 -5.20
C TYR A 122 27.85 4.16 -4.61
N ILE A 123 28.56 3.17 -4.07
CA ILE A 123 27.91 2.04 -3.39
C ILE A 123 27.58 2.45 -1.94
N TRP A 124 26.29 2.65 -1.67
CA TRP A 124 25.79 2.95 -0.33
C TRP A 124 25.49 1.67 0.42
N TYR A 125 26.53 1.00 0.92
CA TYR A 125 26.46 -0.28 1.63
C TYR A 125 25.27 -0.42 2.61
N GLU A 126 24.93 0.62 3.38
CA GLU A 126 23.82 0.56 4.32
C GLU A 126 22.44 0.28 3.69
N LYS A 127 22.26 0.62 2.41
CA LYS A 127 21.02 0.43 1.64
C LYS A 127 20.86 -1.00 1.09
N TYR A 128 21.88 -1.85 1.17
CA TYR A 128 21.90 -3.17 0.53
C TYR A 128 21.91 -4.34 1.53
N LYS A 129 21.27 -4.16 2.69
CA LYS A 129 21.18 -5.20 3.73
C LYS A 129 20.12 -6.25 3.39
N GLN A 130 20.31 -7.49 3.86
CA GLN A 130 19.35 -8.60 3.63
C GLN A 130 17.92 -8.30 4.06
N ASN A 131 17.75 -7.56 5.16
CA ASN A 131 16.42 -7.16 5.64
C ASN A 131 15.71 -6.15 4.71
N SER A 132 16.42 -5.62 3.71
CA SER A 132 15.88 -4.72 2.69
C SER A 132 15.46 -5.47 1.42
N ILE A 133 15.73 -6.78 1.32
CA ILE A 133 15.33 -7.61 0.17
C ILE A 133 13.80 -7.69 0.12
N ASN A 134 13.23 -7.26 -1.00
CA ASN A 134 11.80 -7.39 -1.28
C ASN A 134 11.50 -8.58 -2.21
N GLU A 135 10.41 -9.31 -1.95
CA GLU A 135 9.97 -10.46 -2.76
C GLU A 135 8.77 -10.16 -3.68
N SER A 136 8.33 -8.90 -3.74
CA SER A 136 7.17 -8.44 -4.53
C SER A 136 7.58 -7.36 -5.54
N MET A 137 8.84 -7.39 -6.02
CA MET A 137 9.37 -6.37 -6.90
C MET A 137 8.65 -6.33 -8.25
N LEU A 138 8.36 -7.49 -8.84
CA LEU A 138 7.61 -7.54 -10.10
C LEU A 138 6.23 -6.86 -9.96
N PHE A 139 5.53 -7.14 -8.87
CA PHE A 139 4.24 -6.52 -8.56
C PHE A 139 4.37 -5.00 -8.40
N ALA A 140 5.39 -4.54 -7.68
CA ALA A 140 5.64 -3.12 -7.48
C ALA A 140 5.95 -2.38 -8.79
N CYS A 141 6.73 -3.01 -9.68
CA CYS A 141 7.00 -2.50 -11.02
C CYS A 141 5.72 -2.41 -11.87
N LEU A 142 4.83 -3.40 -11.78
CA LEU A 142 3.51 -3.37 -12.45
C LEU A 142 2.63 -2.24 -11.93
N VAL A 143 2.62 -1.99 -10.62
CA VAL A 143 1.90 -0.85 -10.02
C VAL A 143 2.42 0.47 -10.60
N ALA A 144 3.75 0.66 -10.64
CA ALA A 144 4.36 1.87 -11.18
C ALA A 144 4.03 2.06 -12.67
N ALA A 145 4.20 1.02 -13.48
CA ALA A 145 3.89 1.07 -14.91
C ALA A 145 2.42 1.42 -15.19
N ARG A 146 1.48 0.72 -14.53
CA ARG A 146 0.03 0.92 -14.75
C ARG A 146 -0.51 2.24 -14.19
N SER A 147 0.23 2.89 -13.28
CA SER A 147 -0.17 4.19 -12.71
C SER A 147 0.45 5.40 -13.41
N TRP A 148 1.57 5.22 -14.13
CA TRP A 148 2.40 6.32 -14.65
C TRP A 148 1.63 7.38 -15.47
N LYS A 149 0.65 6.96 -16.27
CA LYS A 149 -0.16 7.88 -17.11
C LYS A 149 -1.36 8.49 -16.39
N ASN A 150 -1.68 8.05 -15.18
CA ASN A 150 -2.88 8.43 -14.47
C ASN A 150 -2.53 9.20 -13.19
N LYS A 151 -2.60 10.54 -13.26
CA LYS A 151 -2.29 11.44 -12.14
C LYS A 151 -3.10 11.11 -10.88
N ASN A 152 -4.38 10.76 -11.02
CA ASN A 152 -5.22 10.40 -9.88
C ASN A 152 -4.69 9.13 -9.19
N LEU A 153 -4.21 8.14 -9.95
CA LEU A 153 -3.56 6.95 -9.38
C LEU A 153 -2.22 7.27 -8.74
N ILE A 154 -1.39 8.11 -9.37
CA ILE A 154 -0.11 8.55 -8.77
C ILE A 154 -0.37 9.21 -7.42
N TYR A 155 -1.24 10.22 -7.36
CA TYR A 155 -1.58 10.89 -6.11
C TYR A 155 -2.24 9.95 -5.11
N SER A 156 -3.07 9.01 -5.56
CA SER A 156 -3.66 7.99 -4.67
C SER A 156 -2.61 7.11 -4.02
N ILE A 157 -1.59 6.68 -4.76
CA ILE A 157 -0.48 5.87 -4.25
C ILE A 157 0.37 6.68 -3.26
N GLU A 158 0.69 7.94 -3.57
CA GLU A 158 1.45 8.81 -2.66
C GLU A 158 0.67 9.12 -1.37
N LYS A 159 -0.63 9.44 -1.47
CA LYS A 159 -1.52 9.60 -0.30
C LYS A 159 -1.61 8.32 0.53
N TYR A 160 -1.60 7.15 -0.12
CA TYR A 160 -1.62 5.87 0.58
C TYR A 160 -0.35 5.66 1.38
N ARG A 161 0.83 5.87 0.77
CA ARG A 161 2.12 5.82 1.47
C ARG A 161 2.15 6.75 2.68
N PHE A 162 1.79 8.02 2.45
CA PHE A 162 1.77 9.03 3.51
C PHE A 162 0.80 8.65 4.65
N SER A 163 -0.37 8.09 4.32
CA SER A 163 -1.31 7.62 5.35
C SER A 163 -0.71 6.53 6.25
N LEU A 164 0.09 5.62 5.67
CA LEU A 164 0.72 4.52 6.41
C LEU A 164 1.88 5.01 7.30
N GLU A 165 2.61 6.02 6.84
CA GLU A 165 3.70 6.66 7.59
C GLU A 165 3.20 7.41 8.83
N LEU A 166 1.99 7.97 8.77
CA LEU A 166 1.38 8.72 9.88
C LEU A 166 0.89 7.80 11.00
N ASP A 167 0.10 6.78 10.67
CA ASP A 167 -0.39 5.77 11.62
C ASP A 167 -0.78 4.50 10.85
N SER A 168 -0.16 3.37 11.18
CA SER A 168 -0.54 2.08 10.61
C SER A 168 -0.12 0.90 11.49
N PHE A 169 -0.78 -0.22 11.27
CA PHE A 169 -0.31 -1.52 11.74
C PHE A 169 -0.50 -2.57 10.64
N THR A 170 0.30 -3.63 10.73
CA THR A 170 0.38 -4.65 9.69
C THR A 170 -0.92 -5.48 9.61
N PRO A 171 -1.27 -6.05 8.44
CA PRO A 171 -2.39 -6.99 8.33
C PRO A 171 -2.24 -8.20 9.27
N HIS A 172 -1.01 -8.59 9.64
CA HIS A 172 -0.78 -9.60 10.65
C HIS A 172 -1.28 -9.18 12.04
N SER A 173 -0.97 -7.95 12.45
CA SER A 173 -1.47 -7.36 13.70
C SER A 173 -2.99 -7.19 13.72
N ALA A 174 -3.64 -7.17 12.55
CA ALA A 174 -5.10 -7.15 12.39
C ALA A 174 -5.77 -8.52 12.64
N SER A 175 -4.98 -9.59 12.73
CA SER A 175 -5.49 -10.96 12.79
C SER A 175 -6.44 -11.16 13.97
N PRO A 176 -7.64 -11.73 13.77
CA PRO A 176 -8.55 -11.99 14.88
C PRO A 176 -8.00 -13.00 15.90
N ARG A 177 -7.03 -13.83 15.52
CA ARG A 177 -6.45 -14.87 16.38
C ARG A 177 -5.09 -14.51 16.98
N HIS A 178 -4.32 -13.71 16.24
CA HIS A 178 -2.92 -13.43 16.55
C HIS A 178 -2.62 -11.94 16.65
N GLY A 179 -3.62 -11.10 16.39
CA GLY A 179 -3.51 -9.66 16.36
C GLY A 179 -3.45 -9.04 17.75
N GLN A 180 -3.00 -7.80 17.78
CA GLN A 180 -2.88 -7.04 19.01
C GLN A 180 -4.24 -6.40 19.34
N VAL A 181 -4.70 -6.53 20.58
CA VAL A 181 -5.83 -5.73 21.08
C VAL A 181 -5.29 -4.37 21.49
N PHE A 182 -5.52 -3.37 20.66
CA PHE A 182 -5.18 -1.98 20.97
C PHE A 182 -6.13 -1.39 22.01
N SER A 183 -5.58 -0.73 23.04
CA SER A 183 -6.38 0.14 23.90
C SER A 183 -6.98 1.26 23.05
N VAL A 184 -8.29 1.39 23.13
CA VAL A 184 -9.09 2.45 22.50
C VAL A 184 -9.06 3.71 23.37
N GLU A 185 -8.84 3.57 24.68
CA GLU A 185 -8.88 4.67 25.63
C GLU A 185 -7.51 5.32 25.86
N ASN A 186 -7.54 6.64 26.07
CA ASN A 186 -6.46 7.44 26.66
C ASN A 186 -5.15 7.49 25.83
N ARG A 187 -5.28 7.64 24.51
CA ARG A 187 -4.13 7.94 23.65
C ARG A 187 -3.83 9.45 23.69
N GLY A 188 -2.55 9.81 23.67
CA GLY A 188 -2.14 11.22 23.77
C GLY A 188 -2.52 12.04 22.53
N TYR A 189 -2.55 13.37 22.65
CA TYR A 189 -2.92 14.27 21.55
C TYR A 189 -2.09 14.07 20.27
N SER A 190 -0.81 13.71 20.40
CA SER A 190 0.05 13.38 19.24
C SER A 190 -0.55 12.26 18.38
N TYR A 191 -1.02 11.19 19.02
CA TYR A 191 -1.67 10.08 18.31
C TYR A 191 -2.98 10.53 17.65
N HIS A 192 -3.81 11.32 18.35
CA HIS A 192 -5.08 11.79 17.77
C HIS A 192 -4.86 12.58 16.48
N VAL A 193 -3.82 13.44 16.46
CA VAL A 193 -3.46 14.21 15.28
C VAL A 193 -2.98 13.27 14.16
N SER A 194 -2.03 12.39 14.45
CA SER A 194 -1.49 11.45 13.45
C SER A 194 -2.57 10.55 12.86
N ALA A 195 -3.42 9.94 13.70
CA ALA A 195 -4.50 9.05 13.28
C ALA A 195 -5.56 9.79 12.43
N ALA A 196 -5.94 11.00 12.83
CA ALA A 196 -6.89 11.81 12.07
C ALA A 196 -6.35 12.20 10.68
N TYR A 197 -5.08 12.60 10.58
CA TYR A 197 -4.46 12.91 9.29
C TYR A 197 -4.18 11.66 8.45
N ALA A 198 -3.84 10.53 9.06
CA ALA A 198 -3.71 9.24 8.37
C ALA A 198 -5.05 8.85 7.72
N PHE A 199 -6.13 8.92 8.50
CA PHE A 199 -7.47 8.66 8.02
C PHE A 199 -7.89 9.63 6.90
N LEU A 200 -7.66 10.94 7.08
CA LEU A 200 -8.01 11.94 6.08
C LEU A 200 -7.25 11.72 4.76
N SER A 201 -5.96 11.41 4.86
CA SER A 201 -5.11 11.11 3.70
C SER A 201 -5.63 9.89 2.96
N ALA A 202 -5.94 8.80 3.67
CA ALA A 202 -6.54 7.61 3.09
C ALA A 202 -7.92 7.92 2.48
N TYR A 203 -8.83 8.58 3.19
CA TYR A 203 -10.16 8.93 2.68
C TYR A 203 -10.09 9.76 1.40
N SER A 204 -9.14 10.70 1.30
CA SER A 204 -8.99 11.54 0.10
C SER A 204 -8.67 10.74 -1.17
N ILE A 205 -8.21 9.48 -1.05
CA ILE A 205 -8.02 8.55 -2.17
C ILE A 205 -9.37 8.13 -2.75
N ILE A 206 -10.38 7.92 -1.90
CA ILE A 206 -11.73 7.58 -2.34
C ILE A 206 -12.27 8.71 -3.24
N GLU A 207 -12.02 9.97 -2.85
CA GLU A 207 -12.39 11.15 -3.64
C GLU A 207 -11.57 11.27 -4.92
N GLU A 208 -10.26 11.06 -4.85
CA GLU A 208 -9.33 11.09 -6.00
C GLU A 208 -9.70 10.06 -7.08
N LEU A 209 -10.15 8.87 -6.66
CA LEU A 209 -10.64 7.81 -7.54
C LEU A 209 -12.08 8.06 -8.01
N GLY A 210 -12.74 9.11 -7.52
CA GLY A 210 -14.13 9.45 -7.84
C GLY A 210 -15.12 8.40 -7.35
N LEU A 211 -14.91 7.85 -6.15
CA LEU A 211 -15.71 6.79 -5.51
C LEU A 211 -16.45 7.28 -4.25
N ASP A 212 -16.49 8.59 -4.03
CA ASP A 212 -17.24 9.24 -2.94
C ASP A 212 -18.76 9.01 -3.06
N ILE A 213 -19.49 8.99 -1.94
CA ILE A 213 -20.95 8.88 -1.96
C ILE A 213 -21.57 10.25 -2.29
N ARG A 214 -22.03 10.38 -3.53
CA ARG A 214 -22.70 11.58 -4.05
C ARG A 214 -24.16 11.59 -3.63
N SER A 215 -24.47 12.42 -2.65
CA SER A 215 -25.83 12.60 -2.12
C SER A 215 -26.14 14.07 -1.90
N SER A 216 -27.42 14.43 -1.98
CA SER A 216 -27.92 15.78 -1.71
C SER A 216 -29.16 15.73 -0.83
N GLN A 217 -29.71 16.89 -0.45
CA GLN A 217 -30.99 16.93 0.25
C GLN A 217 -32.14 16.35 -0.61
N GLU A 218 -32.09 16.56 -1.92
CA GLU A 218 -33.06 16.01 -2.89
C GLU A 218 -32.86 14.52 -3.14
N LYS A 219 -31.61 14.05 -3.06
CA LYS A 219 -31.20 12.65 -3.23
C LYS A 219 -30.43 12.18 -1.99
N PRO A 220 -31.12 11.96 -0.85
CA PRO A 220 -30.46 11.55 0.38
C PRO A 220 -29.85 10.15 0.23
N ARG A 221 -28.81 9.84 1.02
CA ARG A 221 -28.14 8.53 1.02
C ARG A 221 -29.11 7.40 1.35
N PHE A 222 -29.95 7.63 2.36
CA PHE A 222 -30.92 6.66 2.85
C PHE A 222 -32.33 7.22 2.78
N LYS A 223 -33.29 6.31 2.59
CA LYS A 223 -34.72 6.57 2.78
C LYS A 223 -35.02 6.66 4.28
N LYS A 224 -36.24 7.10 4.60
CA LYS A 224 -36.72 7.22 6.00
C LYS A 224 -36.71 5.90 6.78
N ASN A 225 -36.79 4.76 6.09
CA ASN A 225 -36.73 3.42 6.70
C ASN A 225 -35.28 2.91 6.92
N GLY A 226 -34.25 3.72 6.62
CA GLY A 226 -32.85 3.34 6.75
C GLY A 226 -32.28 2.53 5.59
N GLU A 227 -33.09 2.19 4.58
CA GLU A 227 -32.58 1.55 3.36
C GLU A 227 -31.86 2.56 2.47
N TRP A 228 -30.88 2.09 1.71
CA TRP A 228 -30.24 2.90 0.68
C TRP A 228 -31.27 3.49 -0.29
N ASN A 229 -31.06 4.76 -0.66
CA ASN A 229 -31.73 5.35 -1.81
C ASN A 229 -31.21 4.67 -3.10
N PRO A 230 -32.06 4.01 -3.90
CA PRO A 230 -31.64 3.27 -5.08
C PRO A 230 -30.82 4.14 -6.05
N VAL A 231 -31.21 5.41 -6.24
CA VAL A 231 -30.50 6.30 -7.16
C VAL A 231 -29.05 6.54 -6.72
N VAL A 232 -28.82 6.67 -5.41
CA VAL A 232 -27.48 6.87 -4.85
C VAL A 232 -26.68 5.56 -4.85
N LYS A 233 -27.34 4.45 -4.49
CA LYS A 233 -26.73 3.12 -4.45
C LYS A 233 -26.30 2.65 -5.85
N ASP A 234 -27.16 2.80 -6.84
CA ASP A 234 -26.90 2.36 -8.21
C ASP A 234 -25.76 3.18 -8.83
N ASP A 235 -25.66 4.48 -8.51
CA ASP A 235 -24.54 5.32 -8.93
C ASP A 235 -23.19 4.83 -8.38
N ILE A 236 -23.10 4.56 -7.07
CA ILE A 236 -21.85 4.07 -6.49
C ILE A 236 -21.51 2.65 -6.97
N ILE A 237 -22.49 1.75 -7.08
CA ILE A 237 -22.26 0.40 -7.62
C ILE A 237 -21.75 0.47 -9.06
N LYS A 238 -22.35 1.33 -9.88
CA LYS A 238 -21.89 1.54 -11.25
C LYS A 238 -20.44 2.03 -11.26
N ARG A 239 -20.06 3.02 -10.44
CA ARG A 239 -18.66 3.50 -10.40
C ARG A 239 -17.67 2.45 -9.89
N LEU A 240 -18.08 1.65 -8.90
CA LEU A 240 -17.29 0.52 -8.40
C LEU A 240 -17.09 -0.57 -9.47
N SER A 241 -18.12 -0.87 -10.28
CA SER A 241 -17.99 -1.89 -11.33
C SER A 241 -17.01 -1.49 -12.44
N HIS A 242 -16.87 -0.19 -12.74
CA HIS A 242 -15.85 0.32 -13.67
C HIS A 242 -14.40 0.10 -13.21
N ILE A 243 -14.20 -0.25 -11.94
CA ILE A 243 -12.88 -0.60 -11.38
C ILE A 243 -12.80 -2.07 -10.98
N GLY A 244 -13.74 -2.91 -11.45
CA GLY A 244 -13.74 -4.34 -11.18
C GLY A 244 -14.21 -4.74 -9.77
N ILE A 245 -15.03 -3.91 -9.11
CA ILE A 245 -15.67 -4.26 -7.84
C ILE A 245 -17.16 -4.49 -8.05
N ASN A 246 -17.66 -5.68 -7.74
CA ASN A 246 -19.09 -5.99 -7.84
C ASN A 246 -19.86 -5.64 -6.54
N GLU A 247 -21.19 -5.56 -6.62
CA GLU A 247 -22.04 -5.12 -5.50
C GLU A 247 -22.12 -6.07 -4.30
N PHE A 248 -21.66 -7.31 -4.48
CA PHE A 248 -21.65 -8.35 -3.45
C PHE A 248 -20.30 -8.47 -2.77
N GLU A 249 -19.28 -7.75 -3.24
CA GLU A 249 -17.98 -7.77 -2.59
C GLU A 249 -18.04 -7.13 -1.22
N THR A 250 -17.43 -7.84 -0.28
CA THR A 250 -17.35 -7.47 1.12
C THR A 250 -15.90 -7.33 1.56
N MET A 251 -15.71 -6.65 2.67
CA MET A 251 -14.46 -6.62 3.41
C MET A 251 -14.73 -6.82 4.90
N ASN A 252 -13.73 -7.35 5.61
CA ASN A 252 -13.74 -7.35 7.06
C ASN A 252 -13.52 -5.90 7.53
N TRP A 253 -14.44 -5.42 8.36
CA TRP A 253 -14.39 -4.13 9.00
C TRP A 253 -14.14 -4.36 10.49
N LEU A 254 -12.96 -3.94 10.95
CA LEU A 254 -12.50 -4.22 12.30
C LEU A 254 -13.21 -3.31 13.31
N ILE A 255 -13.83 -3.91 14.31
CA ILE A 255 -14.39 -3.21 15.47
C ILE A 255 -14.01 -4.02 16.70
N ARG A 256 -12.95 -3.62 17.39
CA ARG A 256 -12.42 -4.39 18.53
C ARG A 256 -12.55 -3.59 19.83
N GLY A 257 -12.83 -4.30 20.90
CA GLY A 257 -13.16 -3.73 22.20
C GLY A 257 -14.58 -3.14 22.23
N THR A 258 -14.85 -2.35 23.27
CA THR A 258 -16.11 -1.64 23.44
C THR A 258 -16.30 -0.64 22.29
N PRO A 259 -17.38 -0.73 21.49
CA PRO A 259 -17.63 0.22 20.41
C PRO A 259 -17.68 1.65 20.94
N SER A 260 -16.86 2.52 20.35
CA SER A 260 -16.80 3.93 20.71
C SER A 260 -18.10 4.67 20.34
N GLU A 261 -18.28 5.88 20.89
CA GLU A 261 -19.41 6.75 20.54
C GLU A 261 -19.48 7.03 19.04
N LEU A 262 -18.32 7.03 18.35
CA LEU A 262 -18.25 7.08 16.89
C LEU A 262 -19.13 6.03 16.26
N TYR A 263 -18.92 4.76 16.59
CA TYR A 263 -19.72 3.69 16.00
C TYR A 263 -21.17 3.83 16.40
N LYS A 264 -21.50 4.10 17.68
CA LYS A 264 -22.89 4.28 18.15
C LYS A 264 -23.66 5.35 17.36
N SER A 265 -22.98 6.42 16.96
CA SER A 265 -23.55 7.56 16.23
C SER A 265 -23.88 7.26 14.75
N ILE A 266 -23.16 6.34 14.10
CA ILE A 266 -23.40 6.03 12.68
C ILE A 266 -24.79 5.39 12.52
N LYS A 267 -25.62 6.01 11.66
CA LYS A 267 -26.96 5.54 11.29
C LYS A 267 -27.16 5.64 9.77
N PRO A 268 -27.77 4.62 9.14
CA PRO A 268 -28.16 3.33 9.69
C PRO A 268 -26.93 2.47 10.04
N LYS A 269 -27.14 1.41 10.83
CA LYS A 269 -26.11 0.39 11.05
C LYS A 269 -26.04 -0.50 9.81
N LEU A 270 -24.86 -0.62 9.24
CA LEU A 270 -24.60 -1.40 8.04
C LEU A 270 -23.65 -2.56 8.36
N GLY A 271 -23.57 -3.52 7.45
CA GLY A 271 -22.81 -4.75 7.64
C GLY A 271 -23.56 -5.81 8.45
N ILE A 272 -22.98 -7.00 8.44
CA ILE A 272 -23.40 -8.14 9.26
C ILE A 272 -22.24 -8.55 10.16
N ASP A 273 -22.51 -9.24 11.26
CA ASP A 273 -21.44 -9.74 12.13
C ASP A 273 -20.54 -10.70 11.34
N SER A 274 -19.23 -10.47 11.42
CA SER A 274 -18.27 -11.36 10.79
C SER A 274 -18.21 -12.70 11.55
N LYS A 275 -17.72 -13.74 10.89
CA LYS A 275 -17.45 -15.05 11.53
C LYS A 275 -16.43 -15.00 12.69
N TRP A 276 -15.74 -13.87 12.86
CA TRP A 276 -14.77 -13.65 13.93
C TRP A 276 -15.34 -12.83 15.08
N SER A 277 -16.57 -12.31 14.93
CA SER A 277 -17.28 -11.60 15.99
C SER A 277 -17.60 -12.55 17.13
N ASP A 278 -17.23 -12.17 18.34
CA ASP A 278 -17.64 -12.83 19.57
C ASP A 278 -18.73 -12.04 20.32
N GLY A 279 -19.08 -10.84 19.83
CA GLY A 279 -20.09 -9.96 20.43
C GLY A 279 -19.67 -9.31 21.75
N GLU A 280 -18.45 -9.55 22.22
CA GLU A 280 -17.93 -9.02 23.48
C GLU A 280 -16.69 -8.15 23.24
N LYS A 281 -15.61 -8.76 22.75
CA LYS A 281 -14.30 -8.12 22.53
C LYS A 281 -14.01 -7.91 21.06
N VAL A 282 -14.65 -8.68 20.19
CA VAL A 282 -14.55 -8.62 18.75
C VAL A 282 -15.95 -8.41 18.20
N ASN A 283 -16.19 -7.23 17.68
CA ASN A 283 -17.45 -6.80 17.06
C ASN A 283 -17.26 -6.61 15.55
N ASP A 284 -16.26 -7.28 14.96
CA ASP A 284 -15.91 -7.17 13.54
C ASP A 284 -17.11 -7.46 12.66
N GLN A 285 -17.25 -6.66 11.61
CA GLN A 285 -18.35 -6.77 10.65
C GLN A 285 -17.83 -7.22 9.28
N GLU A 286 -18.68 -7.90 8.55
CA GLU A 286 -18.55 -8.05 7.10
C GLU A 286 -19.38 -6.95 6.43
N MET A 287 -18.69 -6.02 5.76
CA MET A 287 -19.31 -4.86 5.14
C MET A 287 -19.18 -4.90 3.64
N LYS A 288 -20.25 -4.57 2.92
CA LYS A 288 -20.16 -4.31 1.47
C LYS A 288 -19.25 -3.12 1.22
N ILE A 289 -18.50 -3.12 0.12
CA ILE A 289 -17.53 -2.05 -0.18
C ILE A 289 -18.19 -0.66 -0.18
N PHE A 290 -19.39 -0.51 -0.75
CA PHE A 290 -20.09 0.79 -0.74
C PHE A 290 -20.58 1.22 0.65
N ASP A 291 -20.88 0.26 1.55
CA ASP A 291 -21.22 0.55 2.94
C ASP A 291 -19.97 1.01 3.72
N ALA A 292 -18.82 0.39 3.47
CA ALA A 292 -17.54 0.81 4.05
C ALA A 292 -17.16 2.24 3.61
N ILE A 293 -17.35 2.58 2.34
CA ILE A 293 -17.18 3.95 1.83
C ILE A 293 -18.11 4.93 2.57
N HIS A 294 -19.37 4.53 2.82
CA HIS A 294 -20.30 5.36 3.61
C HIS A 294 -19.77 5.62 5.02
N TYR A 295 -19.31 4.58 5.72
CA TYR A 295 -18.72 4.71 7.06
C TYR A 295 -17.53 5.67 7.03
N CYS A 296 -16.61 5.51 6.07
CA CYS A 296 -15.48 6.42 5.94
C CYS A 296 -15.91 7.88 5.73
N SER A 297 -16.93 8.10 4.89
CA SER A 297 -17.48 9.44 4.65
C SER A 297 -18.15 10.04 5.89
N TYR A 298 -18.84 9.22 6.68
CA TYR A 298 -19.44 9.67 7.94
C TYR A 298 -18.35 10.07 8.95
N ILE A 299 -17.35 9.21 9.17
CA ILE A 299 -16.24 9.47 10.08
C ILE A 299 -15.52 10.76 9.68
N ARG A 300 -15.18 10.90 8.38
CA ARG A 300 -14.55 12.11 7.87
C ARG A 300 -15.38 13.36 8.17
N ASN A 301 -16.69 13.33 7.93
CA ASN A 301 -17.54 14.52 8.07
C ASN A 301 -17.80 14.92 9.53
N PHE A 302 -17.96 13.95 10.43
CA PHE A 302 -18.40 14.23 11.80
C PHE A 302 -17.28 14.20 12.85
N PHE A 303 -16.14 13.55 12.57
CA PHE A 303 -15.07 13.37 13.56
C PHE A 303 -13.74 14.02 13.17
N ILE A 304 -13.50 14.24 11.88
CA ILE A 304 -12.15 14.61 11.38
C ILE A 304 -12.16 15.90 10.54
N GLY A 305 -13.26 16.21 9.87
CA GLY A 305 -13.35 17.30 8.88
C GLY A 305 -13.36 18.72 9.47
N HIS A 306 -13.41 18.85 10.80
CA HIS A 306 -13.49 20.11 11.52
C HIS A 306 -12.37 20.23 12.57
N LYS A 307 -12.36 21.31 13.34
CA LYS A 307 -11.41 21.52 14.43
C LYS A 307 -11.43 20.31 15.38
N PHE A 308 -10.25 19.79 15.72
CA PHE A 308 -10.14 18.70 16.68
C PHE A 308 -10.60 19.16 18.07
N ASP A 309 -11.56 18.42 18.60
CA ASP A 309 -12.11 18.57 19.94
C ASP A 309 -12.10 17.19 20.63
N GLU A 310 -12.98 16.95 21.60
CA GLU A 310 -13.05 15.67 22.30
C GLU A 310 -13.46 14.50 21.38
N VAL A 311 -14.18 14.74 20.27
CA VAL A 311 -14.69 13.65 19.42
C VAL A 311 -13.59 12.94 18.64
N VAL A 312 -12.46 13.61 18.36
CA VAL A 312 -11.32 12.99 17.67
C VAL A 312 -10.71 11.85 18.49
N SER A 313 -10.87 11.88 19.82
CA SER A 313 -10.38 10.83 20.72
C SER A 313 -11.07 9.48 20.51
N TYR A 314 -12.21 9.46 19.82
CA TYR A 314 -12.91 8.22 19.48
C TYR A 314 -12.30 7.49 18.28
N ILE A 315 -11.38 8.12 17.54
CA ILE A 315 -10.66 7.50 16.43
C ILE A 315 -9.58 6.58 16.99
N ASN A 316 -9.73 5.29 16.71
CA ASN A 316 -8.82 4.25 17.13
C ASN A 316 -8.02 3.69 15.94
N PRO A 317 -6.97 2.87 16.17
CA PRO A 317 -6.13 2.38 15.08
C PRO A 317 -6.90 1.54 14.07
N TYR A 318 -7.94 0.82 14.51
CA TYR A 318 -8.76 0.00 13.62
C TYR A 318 -9.53 0.85 12.62
N ASP A 319 -9.97 2.06 12.99
CA ASP A 319 -10.64 2.99 12.07
C ASP A 319 -9.70 3.43 10.94
N VAL A 320 -8.45 3.74 11.29
CA VAL A 320 -7.37 4.11 10.35
C VAL A 320 -7.04 2.90 9.45
N HIS A 321 -6.84 1.72 10.04
CA HIS A 321 -6.56 0.50 9.30
C HIS A 321 -7.69 0.12 8.34
N ASN A 322 -8.95 0.26 8.77
CA ASN A 322 -10.11 -0.05 7.94
C ASN A 322 -10.16 0.81 6.68
N VAL A 323 -9.96 2.14 6.80
CA VAL A 323 -9.92 3.01 5.62
C VAL A 323 -8.69 2.72 4.75
N GLN A 324 -7.53 2.42 5.35
CA GLN A 324 -6.31 2.04 4.61
C GLN A 324 -6.50 0.72 3.83
N MET A 325 -7.17 -0.27 4.40
CA MET A 325 -7.42 -1.55 3.71
C MET A 325 -8.49 -1.40 2.63
N LEU A 326 -9.50 -0.56 2.88
CA LEU A 326 -10.49 -0.20 1.86
C LEU A 326 -9.79 0.44 0.65
N VAL A 327 -9.01 1.50 0.84
CA VAL A 327 -8.38 2.21 -0.28
C VAL A 327 -7.32 1.35 -0.98
N ARG A 328 -6.62 0.48 -0.25
CA ARG A 328 -5.75 -0.55 -0.86
C ARG A 328 -6.54 -1.43 -1.82
N ARG A 329 -7.71 -1.95 -1.40
CA ARG A 329 -8.62 -2.73 -2.26
C ARG A 329 -9.04 -1.93 -3.49
N LEU A 330 -9.40 -0.64 -3.34
CA LEU A 330 -9.86 0.22 -4.43
C LEU A 330 -8.74 0.51 -5.45
N ILE A 331 -7.54 0.90 -4.98
CA ILE A 331 -6.37 1.16 -5.84
C ILE A 331 -6.01 -0.10 -6.63
N LEU A 332 -5.89 -1.24 -5.95
CA LEU A 332 -5.52 -2.50 -6.60
C LEU A 332 -6.57 -2.98 -7.60
N SER A 333 -7.85 -2.69 -7.37
CA SER A 333 -8.91 -2.94 -8.34
C SER A 333 -8.75 -2.07 -9.58
N LYS A 334 -8.52 -0.77 -9.39
CA LYS A 334 -8.33 0.18 -10.50
C LYS A 334 -7.13 -0.17 -11.37
N LEU A 335 -6.08 -0.75 -10.76
CA LEU A 335 -4.88 -1.22 -11.44
C LEU A 335 -5.03 -2.63 -12.04
N ASP A 336 -6.14 -3.34 -11.80
CA ASP A 336 -6.31 -4.77 -12.15
C ASP A 336 -5.19 -5.67 -11.57
N LEU A 337 -4.83 -5.41 -10.31
CA LEU A 337 -3.76 -6.12 -9.59
C LEU A 337 -4.25 -6.73 -8.26
N TRP A 338 -5.54 -6.61 -7.92
CA TRP A 338 -6.09 -7.19 -6.68
C TRP A 338 -5.92 -8.71 -6.64
N ASN A 339 -6.19 -9.39 -7.76
CA ASN A 339 -6.09 -10.85 -7.89
C ASN A 339 -4.71 -11.28 -8.43
N PHE A 340 -3.66 -10.46 -8.24
CA PHE A 340 -2.33 -10.77 -8.74
C PHE A 340 -1.89 -12.17 -8.30
N ASP A 341 -1.51 -12.97 -9.29
CA ASP A 341 -1.14 -14.37 -9.12
C ASP A 341 0.37 -14.50 -9.33
N LYS A 342 1.07 -14.77 -8.22
CA LYS A 342 2.53 -14.91 -8.18
C LYS A 342 3.03 -16.15 -8.94
N ASP A 343 2.16 -17.11 -9.22
CA ASP A 343 2.50 -18.34 -9.93
C ASP A 343 2.23 -18.25 -11.44
N THR A 344 1.34 -17.35 -11.85
CA THR A 344 1.11 -17.02 -13.27
C THR A 344 1.34 -15.53 -13.61
N PRO A 345 2.50 -14.94 -13.25
CA PRO A 345 2.73 -13.50 -13.35
C PRO A 345 2.74 -12.97 -14.79
N ASN A 346 3.06 -13.83 -15.78
CA ASN A 346 3.11 -13.45 -17.20
C ASN A 346 1.78 -12.86 -17.71
N LYS A 347 0.63 -13.25 -17.14
CA LYS A 347 -0.68 -12.73 -17.58
C LYS A 347 -0.89 -11.24 -17.28
N TYR A 348 -0.08 -10.68 -16.38
CA TYR A 348 -0.14 -9.26 -16.00
C TYR A 348 0.84 -8.38 -16.79
N ILE A 349 1.75 -9.02 -17.53
CA ILE A 349 2.72 -8.35 -18.39
C ILE A 349 2.07 -8.27 -19.76
N THR A 350 1.15 -7.32 -19.86
CA THR A 350 0.49 -6.99 -21.12
C THR A 350 1.49 -6.27 -22.03
N SER A 351 1.41 -6.59 -23.32
CA SER A 351 2.19 -5.97 -24.41
C SER A 351 1.47 -4.75 -24.96
#